data_AF-A0A7Y5CB48-F1
#
_entry.id   AF-A0A7Y5CB48-F1
#
_cell.length_a   1.000
_cell.length_b   1.000
_cell.length_c   1.000
_cell.angle_alpha   90.00
_cell.angle_beta   90.00
_cell.angle_gamma   90.00
#
_symmetry.space_group_name_H-M   'P 1'
#
loop_
_entity.id
_entity.type
_entity.pdbx_description
1 polymer ?
#
loop_
_entity_poly.entity_id
_entity_poly.type
_entity_poly.pdbx_seq_one_letter_code
_entity_poly.pdbx_strand_id
1 'polypeptide(L)'
;MRTRVVRDLGTIAGIIVILAGVVGLNIYYRLDSLKTKYDRIRRGVEHQRKASGMELLDWELLRKTKGSLSSGPRFDPELVKWAKQGRSSNLMGFMTPIDQFKDATHFMLLPLPIECYFCQMPPVRDVMLVRMTEGEVVQMAPEPVLVTGGLSLHEGPKQKFFYSMADSNLQAGESGQKLSIKSFAREHREQGYKEGAKLMQDAGGGHQPQAAPEAEMLPAITDGPDAAPSAGDSAPANGQ
;
A
#
# COMPACT_ATOMS: atom_id res chain seq x y z
N MET A 1 -33.39 31.68 -37.18
CA MET A 1 -32.77 30.40 -36.76
C MET A 1 -31.82 30.50 -35.57
N ARG A 2 -31.09 31.61 -35.34
CA ARG A 2 -30.09 31.75 -34.24
C ARG A 2 -30.64 31.58 -32.80
N THR A 3 -31.85 32.01 -32.50
CA THR A 3 -32.39 32.03 -31.12
C THR A 3 -32.76 30.65 -30.58
N ARG A 4 -33.18 29.71 -31.44
CA ARG A 4 -33.43 28.31 -31.03
C ARG A 4 -32.13 27.59 -30.69
N VAL A 5 -31.10 27.78 -31.52
CA VAL A 5 -29.78 27.19 -31.32
C VAL A 5 -29.15 27.61 -29.99
N VAL A 6 -29.29 28.89 -29.58
CA VAL A 6 -28.78 29.38 -28.28
C VAL A 6 -29.50 28.72 -27.10
N ARG A 7 -30.82 28.50 -27.20
CA ARG A 7 -31.61 27.87 -26.13
C ARG A 7 -31.28 26.39 -25.97
N ASP A 8 -31.07 25.70 -27.09
CA ASP A 8 -30.72 24.28 -27.09
C ASP A 8 -29.29 24.08 -26.56
N LEU A 9 -28.35 24.96 -26.93
CA LEU A 9 -27.00 25.00 -26.35
C LEU A 9 -27.02 25.25 -24.84
N GLY A 10 -27.85 26.18 -24.36
CA GLY A 10 -28.00 26.43 -22.92
C GLY A 10 -28.49 25.22 -22.15
N THR A 11 -29.42 24.46 -22.74
CA THR A 11 -29.95 23.23 -22.12
C THR A 11 -28.90 22.12 -22.08
N ILE A 12 -28.18 21.92 -23.19
CA ILE A 12 -27.08 20.94 -23.25
C ILE A 12 -25.98 21.29 -22.24
N ALA A 13 -25.59 22.55 -22.16
CA ALA A 13 -24.59 23.01 -21.19
C ALA A 13 -25.06 22.77 -19.75
N GLY A 14 -26.33 23.05 -19.44
CA GLY A 14 -26.93 22.76 -18.13
C GLY A 14 -26.88 21.27 -17.77
N ILE A 15 -27.23 20.39 -18.72
CA ILE A 15 -27.15 18.92 -18.53
C ILE A 15 -25.71 18.48 -18.26
N ILE A 16 -24.73 19.00 -19.02
CA ILE A 16 -23.32 18.65 -18.83
C ILE A 16 -22.83 19.04 -17.43
N VAL A 17 -23.19 20.24 -16.95
CA VAL A 17 -22.80 20.69 -15.60
C VAL A 17 -23.41 19.80 -14.52
N ILE A 18 -24.68 19.43 -14.64
CA ILE A 18 -25.34 18.52 -13.69
C ILE A 18 -24.68 17.15 -13.70
N LEU A 19 -24.42 16.57 -14.88
CA LEU A 19 -23.77 15.27 -15.01
C LEU A 19 -22.35 15.30 -14.43
N ALA A 20 -21.56 16.33 -14.72
CA ALA A 20 -20.23 16.51 -14.15
C ALA A 20 -20.28 16.62 -12.61
N GLY A 21 -21.28 17.31 -12.07
CA GLY A 21 -21.52 17.39 -10.62
C GLY A 21 -21.82 16.04 -9.98
N VAL A 22 -22.73 15.25 -10.58
CA VAL A 22 -23.09 13.91 -10.08
C VAL A 22 -21.91 12.94 -10.16
N VAL A 23 -21.19 12.94 -11.28
CA VAL A 23 -19.99 12.09 -11.47
C VAL A 23 -18.90 12.49 -10.48
N GLY A 24 -18.66 13.80 -10.31
CA GLY A 24 -17.67 14.33 -9.35
C GLY A 24 -17.99 13.93 -7.90
N LEU A 25 -19.25 14.06 -7.48
CA LEU A 25 -19.70 13.63 -6.15
C LEU A 25 -19.55 12.12 -5.96
N ASN A 26 -19.96 11.30 -6.93
CA ASN A 26 -19.83 9.83 -6.85
C ASN A 26 -18.37 9.39 -6.72
N ILE A 27 -17.46 9.98 -7.52
CA ILE A 27 -16.02 9.69 -7.42
C ILE A 27 -15.48 10.10 -6.03
N TYR A 28 -15.86 11.28 -5.54
CA TYR A 28 -15.44 11.77 -4.23
C TYR A 28 -15.88 10.83 -3.09
N TYR A 29 -17.15 10.42 -3.07
CA TYR A 29 -17.66 9.48 -2.07
C TYR A 29 -17.01 8.10 -2.16
N ARG A 30 -16.71 7.61 -3.37
CA ARG A 30 -16.00 6.33 -3.54
C ARG A 30 -14.60 6.39 -2.96
N LEU A 31 -13.83 7.45 -3.22
CA LEU A 31 -12.45 7.56 -2.72
C LEU A 31 -12.38 7.66 -1.19
N ASP A 32 -13.23 8.49 -0.58
CA ASP A 32 -13.27 8.63 0.88
C ASP A 32 -13.70 7.31 1.57
N SER A 33 -14.65 6.60 0.95
CA SER A 33 -15.10 5.29 1.44
C SER A 33 -13.98 4.24 1.42
N LEU A 34 -13.08 4.27 0.43
CA LEU A 34 -11.96 3.32 0.33
C LEU A 34 -10.92 3.57 1.41
N LYS A 35 -10.51 4.83 1.60
CA LYS A 35 -9.56 5.20 2.67
C LYS A 35 -10.08 4.77 4.03
N THR A 36 -11.34 5.09 4.33
CA THR A 36 -12.00 4.73 5.59
C THR A 36 -12.12 3.22 5.74
N LYS A 37 -12.44 2.50 4.66
CA LYS A 37 -12.52 1.03 4.64
C LYS A 37 -11.19 0.40 4.99
N TYR A 38 -10.09 0.80 4.35
CA TYR A 38 -8.77 0.21 4.61
C TYR A 38 -8.20 0.58 5.97
N ASP A 39 -8.43 1.82 6.43
CA ASP A 39 -8.07 2.21 7.79
C ASP A 39 -8.81 1.36 8.83
N ARG A 40 -10.11 1.11 8.62
CA ARG A 40 -10.91 0.21 9.47
C ARG A 40 -10.40 -1.22 9.45
N ILE A 41 -10.05 -1.75 8.27
CA ILE A 41 -9.49 -3.11 8.14
C ILE A 41 -8.19 -3.20 8.96
N ARG A 42 -7.22 -2.30 8.73
CA ARG A 42 -5.95 -2.28 9.48
C ARG A 42 -6.20 -2.19 10.98
N ARG A 43 -6.99 -1.22 11.45
CA ARG A 43 -7.29 -1.03 12.88
C ARG A 43 -7.99 -2.23 13.50
N GLY A 44 -8.87 -2.91 12.75
CA GLY A 44 -9.52 -4.14 13.21
C GLY A 44 -8.51 -5.26 13.48
N VAL A 45 -7.55 -5.44 12.58
CA VAL A 45 -6.48 -6.43 12.73
C VAL A 45 -5.49 -6.02 13.84
N GLU A 46 -5.16 -4.73 13.97
CA GLU A 46 -4.36 -4.21 15.09
C GLU A 46 -5.02 -4.49 16.44
N HIS A 47 -6.34 -4.28 16.55
CA HIS A 47 -7.08 -4.57 17.76
C HIS A 47 -7.01 -6.05 18.12
N GLN A 48 -7.16 -6.96 17.14
CA GLN A 48 -7.02 -8.40 17.36
C GLN A 48 -5.61 -8.77 17.86
N ARG A 49 -4.56 -8.19 17.27
CA ARG A 49 -3.17 -8.44 17.69
C ARG A 49 -2.88 -7.87 19.08
N LYS A 50 -3.34 -6.65 19.38
CA LYS A 50 -3.25 -6.06 20.72
C LYS A 50 -3.98 -6.93 21.76
N ALA A 51 -5.15 -7.46 21.43
CA ALA A 51 -5.91 -8.36 22.30
C ALA A 51 -5.18 -9.69 22.56
N SER A 52 -4.33 -10.14 21.64
CA SER A 52 -3.43 -11.30 21.84
C SER A 52 -2.19 -11.00 22.70
N GLY A 53 -2.07 -9.78 23.26
CA GLY A 53 -0.95 -9.37 24.11
C GLY A 53 0.25 -8.79 23.35
N MET A 54 0.12 -8.56 22.05
CA MET A 54 1.20 -7.99 21.24
C MET A 54 1.25 -6.46 21.39
N GLU A 55 2.40 -5.94 21.81
CA GLU A 55 2.68 -4.50 21.82
C GLU A 55 2.95 -4.01 20.38
N LEU A 56 2.09 -3.11 19.89
CA LEU A 56 2.17 -2.55 18.53
C LEU A 56 2.51 -1.05 18.58
N LEU A 57 3.44 -0.64 17.72
CA LEU A 57 3.68 0.76 17.40
C LEU A 57 2.49 1.31 16.59
N ASP A 58 1.93 2.43 17.03
CA ASP A 58 0.78 3.05 16.39
C ASP A 58 1.20 4.10 15.35
N TRP A 59 0.56 4.10 14.19
CA TRP A 59 0.75 5.15 13.18
C TRP A 59 0.40 6.54 13.71
N GLU A 60 -0.53 6.66 14.66
CA GLU A 60 -0.85 7.95 15.26
C GLU A 60 0.33 8.50 16.08
N LEU A 61 1.16 7.64 16.67
CA LEU A 61 2.39 8.07 17.35
C LEU A 61 3.42 8.57 16.32
N LEU A 62 3.60 7.88 15.20
CA LEU A 62 4.45 8.33 14.10
C LEU A 62 3.98 9.68 13.53
N ARG A 63 2.66 9.88 13.42
CA ARG A 63 2.08 11.14 12.89
C ARG A 63 2.29 12.36 13.79
N LYS A 64 2.62 12.18 15.07
CA LYS A 64 3.01 13.28 15.96
C LYS A 64 4.32 13.95 15.54
N THR A 65 5.13 13.30 14.69
CA THR A 65 6.36 13.88 14.14
C THR A 65 6.06 15.15 13.33
N LYS A 66 6.78 16.20 13.67
CA LYS A 66 6.68 17.52 13.03
C LYS A 66 7.87 17.76 12.10
N GLY A 67 7.76 18.74 11.21
CA GLY A 67 8.85 19.11 10.31
C GLY A 67 8.60 18.71 8.86
N SER A 68 9.60 18.93 8.02
CA SER A 68 9.56 18.73 6.58
C SER A 68 10.88 18.12 6.09
N LEU A 69 10.93 17.69 4.84
CA LEU A 69 12.19 17.26 4.21
C LEU A 69 13.27 18.36 4.29
N SER A 70 12.92 19.64 4.20
CA SER A 70 13.90 20.73 4.25
C SER A 70 14.44 21.00 5.66
N SER A 71 13.56 20.97 6.66
CA SER A 71 13.90 21.29 8.07
C SER A 71 14.35 20.08 8.89
N GLY A 72 14.02 18.87 8.44
CA GLY A 72 14.19 17.64 9.18
C GLY A 72 13.01 17.34 10.12
N PRO A 73 12.88 16.08 10.55
CA PRO A 73 11.84 15.69 11.50
C PRO A 73 12.17 16.11 12.93
N ARG A 74 11.12 16.41 13.69
CA ARG A 74 11.14 16.54 15.15
C ARG A 74 10.19 15.50 15.70
N PHE A 75 10.77 14.47 16.29
CA PHE A 75 10.04 13.31 16.81
C PHE A 75 9.37 13.62 18.15
N ASP A 76 8.23 12.98 18.39
CA ASP A 76 7.57 13.02 19.69
C ASP A 76 8.45 12.32 20.75
N PRO A 77 8.57 12.85 21.99
CA PRO A 77 9.37 12.22 23.03
C PRO A 77 8.97 10.77 23.33
N GLU A 78 7.69 10.43 23.21
CA GLU A 78 7.19 9.07 23.38
C GLU A 78 7.73 8.13 22.31
N LEU A 79 7.80 8.59 21.04
CA LEU A 79 8.38 7.83 19.93
C LEU A 79 9.90 7.66 20.09
N VAL A 80 10.60 8.71 20.54
CA VAL A 80 12.04 8.63 20.84
C VAL A 80 12.30 7.61 21.95
N LYS A 81 11.47 7.61 23.00
CA LYS A 81 11.55 6.63 24.09
C LYS A 81 11.31 5.22 23.57
N TRP A 82 10.33 5.03 22.68
CA TRP A 82 10.06 3.74 22.04
C TRP A 82 11.28 3.21 21.28
N ALA A 83 11.85 4.02 20.38
CA ALA A 83 13.02 3.64 19.58
C ALA A 83 14.25 3.32 20.45
N LYS A 84 14.44 4.03 21.56
CA LYS A 84 15.58 3.81 22.47
C LYS A 84 15.47 2.59 23.37
N GLN A 85 14.30 1.94 23.46
CA GLN A 85 14.15 0.75 24.31
C GLN A 85 14.90 -0.47 23.76
N GLY A 86 15.43 -0.40 22.53
CA GLY A 86 16.17 -1.51 21.91
C GLY A 86 15.33 -2.76 21.66
N ARG A 87 14.00 -2.65 21.77
CA ARG A 87 13.07 -3.74 21.51
C ARG A 87 12.73 -3.78 20.03
N SER A 88 12.48 -4.98 19.53
CA SER A 88 11.84 -5.15 18.23
C SER A 88 10.46 -4.47 18.26
N SER A 89 10.20 -3.64 17.25
CA SER A 89 8.96 -2.90 17.11
C SER A 89 8.05 -3.62 16.14
N ASN A 90 6.79 -3.80 16.53
CA ASN A 90 5.76 -4.39 15.70
C ASN A 90 4.91 -3.28 15.09
N LEU A 91 4.86 -3.18 13.76
CA LEU A 91 4.07 -2.18 13.06
C LEU A 91 3.21 -2.86 11.99
N MET A 92 1.93 -2.51 11.94
CA MET A 92 1.01 -3.04 10.95
C MET A 92 0.82 -2.05 9.81
N GLY A 93 0.82 -2.50 8.56
CA GLY A 93 0.56 -1.61 7.43
C GLY A 93 0.44 -2.34 6.12
N PHE A 94 0.49 -1.61 5.01
CA PHE A 94 0.37 -2.15 3.67
C PHE A 94 1.69 -2.01 2.91
N MET A 95 2.07 -3.06 2.21
CA MET A 95 3.29 -3.09 1.42
C MET A 95 3.14 -2.23 0.16
N THR A 96 4.08 -1.31 -0.04
CA THR A 96 4.23 -0.52 -1.25
C THR A 96 5.64 -0.72 -1.79
N PRO A 97 5.80 -1.22 -3.02
CA PRO A 97 7.13 -1.43 -3.59
C PRO A 97 7.84 -0.09 -3.79
N ILE A 98 9.17 -0.11 -3.66
CA ILE A 98 10.04 1.03 -4.00
C ILE A 98 10.54 0.82 -5.43
N ASP A 99 11.44 -0.14 -5.60
CA ASP A 99 12.03 -0.56 -6.86
C ASP A 99 12.07 -2.09 -7.02
N GLN A 100 11.47 -2.84 -6.09
CA GLN A 100 11.38 -4.30 -6.11
C GLN A 100 9.91 -4.71 -6.03
N PHE A 101 9.40 -5.35 -7.08
CA PHE A 101 7.99 -5.74 -7.20
C PHE A 101 7.73 -7.23 -6.94
N LYS A 102 8.80 -8.02 -6.92
CA LYS A 102 8.85 -9.44 -6.56
C LYS A 102 10.13 -9.66 -5.76
N ASP A 103 10.13 -10.67 -4.89
CA ASP A 103 11.30 -11.06 -4.09
C ASP A 103 11.99 -9.86 -3.42
N ALA A 104 11.19 -9.03 -2.75
CA ALA A 104 11.67 -7.77 -2.22
C ALA A 104 12.46 -7.96 -0.92
N THR A 105 13.65 -7.38 -0.87
CA THR A 105 14.48 -7.25 0.33
C THR A 105 14.16 -5.96 1.09
N HIS A 106 13.47 -5.02 0.45
CA HIS A 106 13.04 -3.76 1.06
C HIS A 106 11.79 -3.19 0.39
N PHE A 107 11.01 -2.43 1.15
CA PHE A 107 9.77 -1.81 0.67
C PHE A 107 9.34 -0.67 1.59
N MET A 108 8.32 0.08 1.18
CA MET A 108 7.66 1.06 2.05
C MET A 108 6.44 0.44 2.71
N LEU A 109 6.33 0.56 4.02
CA LEU A 109 5.13 0.24 4.77
C LEU A 109 4.33 1.52 5.02
N LEU A 110 3.04 1.49 4.67
CA LEU A 110 2.13 2.64 4.80
C LEU A 110 0.89 2.28 5.64
N PRO A 111 0.21 3.26 6.25
CA PRO A 111 -1.04 3.03 6.98
C PRO A 111 -2.24 2.71 6.07
N LEU A 112 -2.11 2.92 4.76
CA LEU A 112 -3.13 2.71 3.75
C LEU A 112 -2.51 2.07 2.50
N PRO A 113 -3.24 1.19 1.78
CA PRO A 113 -2.74 0.62 0.56
C PRO A 113 -2.78 1.66 -0.55
N ILE A 114 -1.64 1.83 -1.22
CA ILE A 114 -1.55 2.59 -2.46
C ILE A 114 -0.93 1.72 -3.55
N GLU A 115 -1.23 2.06 -4.80
CA GLU A 115 -0.68 1.34 -5.95
C GLU A 115 0.72 1.84 -6.31
N CYS A 116 0.89 3.16 -6.34
CA CYS A 116 2.16 3.80 -6.66
C CYS A 116 2.44 4.98 -5.71
N TYR A 117 3.54 4.86 -4.96
CA TYR A 117 4.04 5.92 -4.09
C TYR A 117 4.33 7.22 -4.84
N PHE A 118 4.91 7.12 -6.04
CA PHE A 118 5.30 8.28 -6.84
C PHE A 118 4.11 9.01 -7.46
N CYS A 119 2.95 8.36 -7.59
CA CYS A 119 1.73 9.00 -8.07
C CYS A 119 1.00 9.77 -6.96
N GLN A 120 0.96 9.21 -5.74
CA GLN A 120 0.16 9.78 -4.64
C GLN A 120 0.97 10.62 -3.65
N MET A 121 2.28 10.36 -3.52
CA MET A 121 3.23 11.04 -2.62
C MET A 121 2.62 11.31 -1.24
N PRO A 122 2.35 10.25 -0.44
CA PRO A 122 1.81 10.42 0.90
C PRO A 122 2.75 11.26 1.77
N PRO A 123 2.24 11.85 2.87
CA PRO A 123 3.08 12.58 3.81
C PRO A 123 4.25 11.71 4.28
N VAL A 124 5.47 12.25 4.31
CA VAL A 124 6.70 11.49 4.68
C VAL A 124 6.58 10.81 6.06
N ARG A 125 5.79 11.39 6.98
CA ARG A 125 5.50 10.82 8.31
C ARG A 125 4.59 9.57 8.29
N ASP A 126 3.98 9.25 7.15
CA ASP A 126 3.15 8.07 6.92
C ASP A 126 3.93 6.99 6.14
N VAL A 127 5.26 7.15 6.00
CA VAL A 127 6.12 6.25 5.21
C VAL A 127 7.20 5.66 6.10
N MET A 128 7.23 4.34 6.19
CA MET A 128 8.27 3.58 6.88
C MET A 128 9.09 2.80 5.85
N LEU A 129 10.41 3.01 5.81
CA LEU A 129 11.30 2.15 5.02
C LEU A 129 11.52 0.84 5.77
N VAL A 130 11.13 -0.29 5.20
CA VAL A 130 11.37 -1.62 5.78
C VAL A 130 12.49 -2.30 5.01
N ARG A 131 13.45 -2.86 5.73
CA ARG A 131 14.50 -3.75 5.23
C ARG A 131 14.36 -5.10 5.90
N MET A 132 14.25 -6.14 5.09
CA MET A 132 14.17 -7.52 5.55
C MET A 132 15.48 -7.96 6.19
N THR A 133 15.42 -9.02 6.99
CA THR A 133 16.61 -9.75 7.45
C THR A 133 17.49 -10.14 6.25
N GLU A 134 18.80 -10.13 6.43
CA GLU A 134 19.74 -10.50 5.37
C GLU A 134 19.44 -11.90 4.81
N GLY A 135 19.38 -12.01 3.48
CA GLY A 135 19.05 -13.25 2.78
C GLY A 135 17.55 -13.56 2.67
N GLU A 136 16.69 -12.78 3.33
CA GLU A 136 15.24 -12.93 3.22
C GLU A 136 14.64 -12.03 2.14
N VAL A 137 13.66 -12.58 1.43
CA VAL A 137 12.86 -11.87 0.42
C VAL A 137 11.38 -12.12 0.67
N VAL A 138 10.55 -11.15 0.32
CA VAL A 138 9.09 -11.25 0.48
C VAL A 138 8.35 -10.96 -0.82
N GLN A 139 7.22 -11.63 -1.01
CA GLN A 139 6.27 -11.26 -2.05
C GLN A 139 5.43 -10.07 -1.58
N MET A 140 5.13 -9.15 -2.50
CA MET A 140 4.22 -8.04 -2.22
C MET A 140 2.81 -8.58 -1.98
N ALA A 141 2.15 -8.11 -0.92
CA ALA A 141 0.80 -8.48 -0.57
C ALA A 141 -0.15 -7.26 -0.60
N PRO A 142 -1.42 -7.43 -1.05
CA PRO A 142 -2.43 -6.37 -0.96
C PRO A 142 -3.06 -6.26 0.44
N GLU A 143 -2.98 -7.32 1.27
CA GLU A 143 -3.49 -7.34 2.64
C GLU A 143 -2.58 -6.54 3.61
N PRO A 144 -3.10 -6.11 4.78
CA PRO A 144 -2.23 -5.59 5.81
C PRO A 144 -1.26 -6.67 6.30
N VAL A 145 -0.01 -6.28 6.49
CA VAL A 145 1.07 -7.12 7.02
C VAL A 145 1.51 -6.60 8.38
N LEU A 146 1.96 -7.52 9.22
CA LEU A 146 2.66 -7.22 10.46
C LEU A 146 4.16 -7.29 10.19
N VAL A 147 4.86 -6.19 10.41
CA VAL A 147 6.33 -6.11 10.30
C VAL A 147 6.91 -5.98 11.70
N THR A 148 7.90 -6.83 11.99
CA THR A 148 8.61 -6.87 13.28
C THR A 148 10.09 -6.66 13.03
N GLY A 149 10.69 -5.61 13.59
CA GLY A 149 12.12 -5.32 13.39
C GLY A 149 12.63 -4.14 14.22
N GLY A 150 13.90 -3.79 14.05
CA GLY A 150 14.55 -2.70 14.77
C GLY A 150 14.17 -1.32 14.23
N LEU A 151 13.49 -0.50 15.03
CA LEU A 151 13.08 0.86 14.65
C LEU A 151 14.24 1.86 14.75
N SER A 152 14.49 2.59 13.66
CA SER A 152 15.42 3.71 13.60
C SER A 152 14.71 5.01 13.22
N LEU A 153 15.08 6.09 13.90
CA LEU A 153 14.58 7.45 13.63
C LEU A 153 15.69 8.27 12.96
N HIS A 154 15.40 8.86 11.81
CA HIS A 154 16.39 9.61 11.03
C HIS A 154 16.25 11.11 11.26
N GLU A 155 17.22 11.71 11.95
CA GLU A 155 17.22 13.14 12.25
C GLU A 155 17.92 13.98 11.17
N GLY A 156 17.67 15.29 11.20
CA GLY A 156 18.33 16.27 10.35
C GLY A 156 17.62 16.56 9.03
N PRO A 157 18.10 17.57 8.30
CA PRO A 157 17.49 17.99 7.04
C PRO A 157 17.75 16.98 5.92
N LYS A 158 16.87 16.98 4.91
CA LYS A 158 16.92 16.21 3.66
C LYS A 158 16.80 14.68 3.82
N GLN A 159 16.38 14.19 4.98
CA GLN A 159 16.08 12.78 5.18
C GLN A 159 14.91 12.33 4.31
N LYS A 160 15.13 11.35 3.43
CA LYS A 160 14.10 10.82 2.51
C LYS A 160 13.04 9.99 3.24
N PHE A 161 13.46 9.33 4.30
CA PHE A 161 12.61 8.57 5.22
C PHE A 161 12.86 9.08 6.62
N PHE A 162 11.80 9.41 7.35
CA PHE A 162 11.93 9.78 8.77
C PHE A 162 12.09 8.56 9.66
N TYR A 163 11.64 7.40 9.17
CA TYR A 163 11.68 6.13 9.90
C TYR A 163 12.19 5.02 9.01
N SER A 164 12.93 4.10 9.61
CA SER A 164 13.20 2.80 9.02
C SER A 164 13.07 1.67 10.03
N MET A 165 12.82 0.48 9.52
CA MET A 165 12.86 -0.77 10.24
C MET A 165 13.88 -1.70 9.56
N ALA A 166 14.84 -2.20 10.32
CA ALA A 166 15.87 -3.12 9.85
C ALA A 166 15.75 -4.49 10.54
N ASP A 167 16.39 -5.50 9.95
CA ASP A 167 16.33 -6.90 10.41
C ASP A 167 14.88 -7.37 10.58
N SER A 168 14.06 -7.00 9.60
CA SER A 168 12.61 -7.13 9.71
C SER A 168 12.15 -8.51 9.28
N ASN A 169 11.16 -9.04 10.00
CA ASN A 169 10.39 -10.21 9.64
C ASN A 169 8.96 -9.79 9.28
N LEU A 170 8.33 -10.55 8.39
CA LEU A 170 6.99 -10.25 7.88
C LEU A 170 6.01 -11.39 8.21
N GLN A 171 4.83 -11.02 8.69
CA GLN A 171 3.70 -11.92 8.89
C GLN A 171 2.44 -11.33 8.28
N ALA A 172 1.45 -12.17 8.00
CA ALA A 172 0.11 -11.67 7.69
C ALA A 172 -0.45 -10.87 8.87
N GLY A 173 -1.20 -9.81 8.58
CA GLY A 173 -1.86 -9.02 9.61
C GLY A 173 -2.74 -9.89 10.49
N GLU A 174 -3.61 -10.71 9.89
CA GLU A 174 -4.43 -11.68 10.60
C GLU A 174 -3.65 -12.97 10.89
N SER A 175 -3.83 -13.52 12.09
CA SER A 175 -3.09 -14.71 12.52
C SER A 175 -3.50 -15.94 11.71
N GLY A 176 -2.52 -16.68 11.16
CA GLY A 176 -2.77 -17.89 10.37
C GLY A 176 -3.23 -17.63 8.93
N GLN A 177 -3.43 -16.37 8.53
CA GLN A 177 -3.77 -16.03 7.15
C GLN A 177 -2.56 -16.21 6.23
N LYS A 178 -2.80 -16.73 5.02
CA LYS A 178 -1.82 -16.74 3.93
C LYS A 178 -1.93 -15.42 3.15
N LEU A 179 -0.80 -14.80 2.86
CA LEU A 179 -0.76 -13.60 2.03
C LEU A 179 -0.98 -13.94 0.56
N SER A 180 -1.76 -13.10 -0.13
CA SER A 180 -1.88 -13.20 -1.58
C SER A 180 -0.73 -12.45 -2.26
N ILE A 181 -0.49 -12.79 -3.53
CA ILE A 181 0.54 -12.11 -4.33
C ILE A 181 -0.11 -10.93 -5.05
N LYS A 182 0.40 -9.73 -4.78
CA LYS A 182 -0.03 -8.49 -5.43
C LYS A 182 0.53 -8.43 -6.86
N SER A 183 -0.34 -8.23 -7.84
CA SER A 183 0.05 -7.89 -9.21
C SER A 183 0.12 -6.36 -9.38
N PHE A 184 0.97 -5.92 -10.30
CA PHE A 184 1.15 -4.50 -10.60
C PHE A 184 1.06 -4.27 -12.11
N ALA A 185 0.32 -3.24 -12.51
CA ALA A 185 0.31 -2.79 -13.90
C ALA A 185 1.72 -2.43 -14.36
N ARG A 186 2.02 -2.65 -15.65
CA ARG A 186 3.37 -2.48 -16.20
C ARG A 186 3.87 -1.05 -16.02
N GLU A 187 2.99 -0.08 -16.23
CA GLU A 187 3.28 1.35 -16.13
C GLU A 187 3.77 1.72 -14.72
N HIS A 188 3.15 1.17 -13.68
CA HIS A 188 3.56 1.40 -12.29
C HIS A 188 4.89 0.72 -11.95
N ARG A 189 5.16 -0.44 -12.55
CA ARG A 189 6.45 -1.13 -12.37
C ARG A 189 7.60 -0.33 -12.97
N GLU A 190 7.46 0.09 -14.21
CA GLU A 190 8.48 0.88 -14.92
C GLU A 190 8.79 2.19 -14.19
N GLN A 191 7.76 2.92 -13.75
CA GLN A 191 7.95 4.15 -12.98
C GLN A 191 8.63 3.88 -11.64
N GLY A 192 8.21 2.84 -10.91
CA GLY A 192 8.81 2.49 -9.63
C GLY A 192 10.27 2.06 -9.76
N TYR A 193 10.64 1.29 -10.78
CA TYR A 193 12.05 0.96 -11.02
C TYR A 193 12.91 2.21 -11.21
N LYS A 194 12.43 3.18 -12.00
CA LYS A 194 13.19 4.40 -12.29
C LYS A 194 13.31 5.33 -11.09
N GLU A 195 12.17 5.66 -10.46
CA GLU A 195 12.14 6.64 -9.37
C GLU A 195 12.53 6.02 -8.02
N GLY A 196 12.21 4.75 -7.81
CA GLY A 196 12.55 3.98 -6.61
C GLY A 196 14.04 3.73 -6.48
N ALA A 197 14.72 3.33 -7.56
CA ALA A 197 16.16 3.14 -7.52
C ALA A 197 16.88 4.44 -7.16
N LYS A 198 16.42 5.57 -7.71
CA LYS A 198 16.93 6.90 -7.36
C LYS A 198 16.66 7.25 -5.90
N LEU A 199 15.45 6.97 -5.39
CA LEU A 199 15.10 7.20 -3.99
C LEU A 199 16.02 6.41 -3.04
N MET A 200 16.33 5.16 -3.37
CA MET A 200 17.19 4.30 -2.55
C MET A 200 18.65 4.75 -2.57
N GLN A 201 19.16 5.17 -3.73
CA GLN A 201 20.49 5.78 -3.86
C GLN A 201 20.60 7.05 -3.01
N ASP A 202 19.62 7.95 -3.12
CA ASP A 202 19.60 9.20 -2.35
C ASP A 202 19.47 8.96 -0.83
N ALA A 203 18.82 7.86 -0.43
CA ALA A 203 18.65 7.49 0.98
C ALA A 203 19.91 6.87 1.60
N GLY A 204 21.03 6.82 0.87
CA GLY A 204 22.28 6.20 1.34
C GLY A 204 22.22 4.68 1.42
N GLY A 205 21.21 4.05 0.80
CA GLY A 205 21.12 2.60 0.67
C GLY A 205 22.05 2.12 -0.43
N GLY A 206 23.24 1.65 -0.07
CA GLY A 206 24.24 1.11 -1.01
C GLY A 206 23.87 -0.23 -1.64
N HIS A 207 22.62 -0.42 -2.11
CA HIS A 207 22.23 -1.58 -2.89
C HIS A 207 22.02 -1.15 -4.34
N GLN A 208 22.86 -1.63 -5.26
CA GLN A 208 22.57 -1.48 -6.68
C GLN A 208 21.31 -2.29 -7.01
N PRO A 209 20.35 -1.74 -7.77
CA PRO A 209 19.20 -2.50 -8.23
C PRO A 209 19.72 -3.64 -9.11
N GLN A 210 19.71 -4.87 -8.58
CA GLN A 210 19.72 -6.03 -9.45
C GLN A 210 18.36 -6.05 -10.12
N ALA A 211 18.33 -5.67 -11.39
CA ALA A 211 17.19 -5.96 -12.24
C ALA A 211 16.94 -7.47 -12.10
N ALA A 212 15.79 -7.83 -11.52
CA ALA A 212 15.37 -9.22 -11.55
C ALA A 212 15.48 -9.70 -13.00
N PRO A 213 16.13 -10.84 -13.28
CA PRO A 213 16.14 -11.39 -14.62
C PRO A 213 14.69 -11.44 -15.08
N GLU A 214 14.44 -10.89 -16.26
CA GLU A 214 13.15 -10.79 -16.90
C GLU A 214 12.60 -12.21 -17.01
N ALA A 215 11.90 -12.66 -15.96
CA ALA A 215 11.33 -13.98 -15.88
C ALA A 215 10.33 -14.03 -17.02
N GLU A 216 10.72 -14.79 -18.04
CA GLU A 216 10.02 -15.09 -19.27
C GLU A 216 8.52 -14.95 -19.02
N MET A 217 7.95 -13.87 -19.55
CA MET A 217 6.55 -13.53 -19.37
C MET A 217 5.74 -14.72 -19.84
N LEU A 218 5.26 -15.54 -18.90
CA LEU A 218 4.20 -16.49 -19.21
C LEU A 218 3.09 -15.66 -19.84
N PRO A 219 2.62 -16.03 -21.05
CA PRO A 219 1.62 -15.26 -21.76
C PRO A 219 0.43 -15.05 -20.84
N ALA A 220 -0.14 -13.86 -20.89
CA ALA A 220 -1.38 -13.53 -20.20
C ALA A 220 -2.36 -14.70 -20.41
N ILE A 221 -2.89 -15.23 -19.32
CA ILE A 221 -4.00 -16.18 -19.37
C ILE A 221 -5.12 -15.42 -20.06
N THR A 222 -5.28 -15.65 -21.36
CA THR A 222 -6.42 -15.19 -22.12
C THR A 222 -7.63 -15.89 -21.53
N ASP A 223 -8.64 -15.12 -21.14
CA ASP A 223 -9.93 -15.63 -20.71
C ASP A 223 -10.40 -16.72 -21.69
N GLY A 224 -10.35 -17.97 -21.23
CA GLY A 224 -10.83 -19.12 -21.98
C GLY A 224 -12.36 -19.07 -22.09
N PRO A 225 -12.92 -19.57 -23.19
CA PRO A 225 -14.32 -19.35 -23.54
C PRO A 225 -15.27 -20.17 -22.67
N ASP A 226 -16.40 -19.55 -22.32
CA ASP A 226 -17.70 -20.14 -22.00
C ASP A 226 -17.69 -21.58 -21.48
N ALA A 227 -17.69 -21.71 -20.15
CA ALA A 227 -18.14 -22.91 -19.49
C ALA A 227 -19.63 -23.14 -19.83
N ALA A 228 -19.89 -24.16 -20.65
CA ALA A 228 -21.22 -24.66 -20.93
C ALA A 228 -21.95 -25.09 -19.63
N PRO A 229 -23.28 -24.94 -19.55
CA PRO A 229 -24.04 -25.32 -18.37
C PRO A 229 -24.06 -26.84 -18.20
N SER A 230 -23.69 -27.32 -17.00
CA SER A 230 -23.84 -28.74 -16.65
C SER A 230 -25.31 -29.12 -16.56
N ALA A 231 -25.72 -30.05 -17.41
CA ALA A 231 -27.01 -30.71 -17.36
C ALA A 231 -27.17 -31.50 -16.04
N GLY A 232 -28.42 -31.60 -15.59
CA GLY A 232 -28.81 -31.87 -14.22
C GLY A 232 -28.66 -33.31 -13.75
N ASP A 233 -28.41 -33.44 -12.45
CA ASP A 233 -28.53 -34.66 -11.69
C ASP A 233 -30.01 -34.96 -11.41
N SER A 234 -30.40 -36.18 -11.78
CA SER A 234 -31.73 -36.75 -11.56
C SER A 234 -31.81 -37.36 -10.16
N ALA A 235 -32.85 -37.00 -9.42
CA ALA A 235 -33.18 -37.53 -8.10
C ALA A 235 -33.56 -39.03 -8.14
N PRO A 236 -33.53 -39.74 -7.00
CA PRO A 236 -33.59 -41.21 -6.95
C PRO A 236 -35.01 -41.75 -7.00
N ALA A 237 -35.16 -42.92 -7.63
CA ALA A 237 -36.38 -43.72 -7.60
C ALA A 237 -36.46 -44.55 -6.31
N ASN A 238 -37.56 -44.38 -5.59
CA ASN A 238 -38.06 -45.32 -4.58
C ASN A 238 -38.39 -46.68 -5.22
N GLY A 239 -38.07 -47.76 -4.51
CA GLY A 239 -38.50 -49.11 -4.87
C GLY A 239 -38.33 -50.11 -3.73
N GLN A 240 -39.43 -50.27 -2.97
CA GLN A 240 -39.93 -51.43 -2.21
C GLN A 240 -38.96 -52.45 -1.61
#